data_AF-A0A4D4MNZ0-F1
#
_entry.id   AF-A0A4D4MNZ0-F1
#
_cell.length_a   1.000
_cell.length_b   1.000
_cell.length_c   1.000
_cell.angle_alpha   90.00
_cell.angle_beta   90.00
_cell.angle_gamma   90.00
#
_symmetry.space_group_name_H-M   'P 1'
#
loop_
_entity.id
_entity.type
_entity.pdbx_description
1 polymer ?
#
loop_
_entity_poly.entity_id
_entity_poly.type
_entity_poly.pdbx_seq_one_letter_code
_entity_poly.pdbx_strand_id
1 'polypeptide(L)'
;MESTAEAAGTGTTTDVCAAPPQRHRRPDGQDSYTISEVVAFTGLTAHTLRWYERIGLMPHIDRSHTGQRRYSNRDLDWLAFVGKLRLTGMPVADMVRYAEMVREGDGTYTQRYEILESTRRDVLARIAELQDTLAVLDHKISFYADAGRALTSERSR
;
A
#
# COMPACT_ATOMS: atom_id res chain seq x y z
N MET A 1 -33.66 -39.25 -24.10
CA MET A 1 -34.16 -38.63 -22.86
C MET A 1 -32.99 -38.67 -21.89
N GLU A 2 -31.96 -37.85 -22.17
CA GLU A 2 -31.66 -36.62 -21.42
C GLU A 2 -31.27 -36.96 -19.97
N SER A 3 -29.99 -37.25 -19.71
CA SER A 3 -28.94 -36.24 -19.48
C SER A 3 -29.42 -35.15 -18.55
N THR A 4 -29.19 -35.32 -17.25
CA THR A 4 -29.29 -34.23 -16.28
C THR A 4 -27.93 -34.06 -15.65
N ALA A 5 -27.33 -32.94 -16.03
CA ALA A 5 -25.99 -32.52 -15.71
C ALA A 5 -25.85 -32.20 -14.21
N GLU A 6 -24.77 -32.73 -13.65
CA GLU A 6 -24.20 -32.32 -12.38
C GLU A 6 -23.51 -30.96 -12.58
N ALA A 7 -24.11 -29.90 -12.03
CA ALA A 7 -23.62 -28.53 -12.02
C ALA A 7 -23.76 -28.02 -10.58
N ALA A 8 -22.84 -27.28 -9.97
CA ALA A 8 -21.56 -26.77 -10.36
C ALA A 8 -20.83 -26.44 -9.04
N GLY A 9 -19.55 -26.77 -8.94
CA GLY A 9 -18.71 -26.29 -7.84
C GLY A 9 -18.64 -24.77 -7.85
N THR A 10 -19.14 -24.14 -6.80
CA THR A 10 -19.02 -22.70 -6.59
C THR A 10 -17.58 -22.36 -6.21
N GLY A 11 -16.77 -22.11 -7.23
CA GLY A 11 -15.47 -21.48 -7.06
C GLY A 11 -15.65 -20.06 -6.54
N THR A 12 -15.32 -19.83 -5.27
CA THR A 12 -15.17 -18.49 -4.72
C THR A 12 -13.86 -17.90 -5.23
N THR A 13 -13.88 -17.25 -6.40
CA THR A 13 -12.73 -16.48 -6.87
C THR A 13 -12.65 -15.21 -6.04
N THR A 14 -11.92 -15.29 -4.93
CA THR A 14 -11.57 -14.11 -4.14
C THR A 14 -10.49 -13.36 -4.91
N ASP A 15 -10.85 -12.35 -5.69
CA ASP A 15 -9.89 -11.41 -6.26
C ASP A 15 -9.39 -10.48 -5.14
N VAL A 16 -8.47 -10.99 -4.32
CA VAL A 16 -7.64 -10.16 -3.47
C VAL A 16 -6.48 -9.72 -4.34
N CYS A 17 -6.47 -8.44 -4.72
CA CYS A 17 -5.30 -7.80 -5.33
C CYS A 17 -4.09 -7.98 -4.39
N ALA A 18 -3.33 -9.04 -4.62
CA ALA A 18 -2.19 -9.43 -3.80
C ALA A 18 -1.00 -8.54 -4.16
N ALA A 19 -0.69 -7.58 -3.29
CA ALA A 19 0.53 -6.80 -3.35
C ALA A 19 1.76 -7.71 -3.07
N PRO A 20 2.92 -7.47 -3.71
CA PRO A 20 4.12 -8.27 -3.45
C PRO A 20 4.63 -8.04 -2.01
N PRO A 21 4.99 -9.09 -1.25
CA PRO A 21 5.32 -8.95 0.16
C PRO A 21 6.70 -8.31 0.38
N GLN A 22 6.78 -7.31 1.27
CA GLN A 22 8.04 -6.86 1.85
C GLN A 22 8.38 -7.69 3.10
N ARG A 23 9.66 -8.05 3.19
CA ARG A 23 10.27 -9.10 4.02
C ARG A 23 10.35 -8.71 5.50
N HIS A 24 9.24 -8.82 6.23
CA HIS A 24 9.27 -9.17 7.65
C HIS A 24 8.57 -10.53 7.77
N ARG A 25 9.25 -11.50 8.36
CA ARG A 25 8.76 -12.88 8.53
C ARG A 25 7.43 -12.80 9.28
N ARG A 26 6.32 -12.97 8.57
CA ARG A 26 5.02 -13.20 9.19
C ARG A 26 5.23 -14.39 10.15
N PRO A 27 4.67 -14.38 11.37
CA PRO A 27 4.64 -15.59 12.18
C PRO A 27 3.90 -16.65 11.36
N ASP A 28 4.65 -17.60 10.80
CA ASP A 28 4.09 -18.69 9.99
C ASP A 28 3.08 -19.43 10.88
N GLY A 29 1.77 -19.27 10.60
CA GLY A 29 0.69 -20.02 11.26
C GLY A 29 -0.27 -19.25 12.18
N GLN A 30 -0.22 -17.91 12.29
CA GLN A 30 -1.28 -17.14 12.97
C GLN A 30 -2.02 -16.19 12.01
N ASP A 31 -3.29 -16.47 11.74
CA ASP A 31 -4.21 -15.60 11.01
C ASP A 31 -4.87 -14.54 11.92
N SER A 32 -4.29 -14.27 13.09
CA SER A 32 -4.89 -13.38 14.10
C SER A 32 -3.84 -12.61 14.88
N TYR A 33 -3.80 -11.30 14.68
CA TYR A 33 -2.84 -10.38 15.28
C TYR A 33 -3.54 -9.35 16.17
N THR A 34 -2.91 -9.02 17.28
CA THR A 34 -3.30 -7.88 18.13
C THR A 34 -2.94 -6.55 17.47
N ILE A 35 -3.57 -5.48 17.92
CA ILE A 35 -3.23 -4.12 17.46
C ILE A 35 -1.75 -3.77 17.69
N SER A 36 -1.15 -4.25 18.78
CA SER A 36 0.26 -3.98 19.11
C SER A 36 1.21 -4.66 18.13
N GLU A 37 0.89 -5.89 17.71
CA GLU A 37 1.65 -6.62 16.70
C GLU A 37 1.53 -5.92 15.34
N VAL A 38 0.32 -5.50 14.95
CA VAL A 38 0.11 -4.76 13.68
C VAL A 38 0.87 -3.43 13.67
N VAL A 39 0.91 -2.71 14.79
CA VAL A 39 1.72 -1.49 14.94
C VAL A 39 3.20 -1.80 14.70
N ALA A 40 3.72 -2.89 15.26
CA ALA A 40 5.11 -3.30 15.07
C ALA A 40 5.40 -3.71 13.61
N PHE A 41 4.45 -4.36 12.93
CA PHE A 41 4.62 -4.80 11.54
C PHE A 41 4.49 -3.69 10.51
N THR A 42 3.54 -2.78 10.72
CA THR A 42 3.18 -1.75 9.72
C THR A 42 3.86 -0.41 9.98
N GLY A 43 4.36 -0.18 11.20
CA GLY A 43 4.85 1.12 11.66
C GLY A 43 3.74 2.16 11.85
N LEU A 44 2.46 1.79 11.63
CA LEU A 44 1.32 2.67 11.90
C LEU A 44 1.05 2.75 13.39
N THR A 45 0.52 3.89 13.86
CA THR A 45 0.11 3.99 15.25
C THR A 45 -1.22 3.28 15.50
N ALA A 46 -1.43 2.79 16.73
CA ALA A 46 -2.71 2.21 17.12
C ALA A 46 -3.89 3.19 16.94
N HIS A 47 -3.62 4.50 17.09
CA HIS A 47 -4.62 5.54 16.81
C HIS A 47 -4.98 5.58 15.32
N THR A 48 -3.99 5.52 14.43
CA THR A 48 -4.20 5.49 12.97
C THR A 48 -5.01 4.26 12.55
N LEU A 49 -4.71 3.08 13.11
CA LEU A 49 -5.48 1.86 12.81
C LEU A 49 -6.95 1.98 13.22
N ARG A 50 -7.22 2.50 14.43
CA ARG A 50 -8.59 2.78 14.89
C ARG A 50 -9.28 3.84 14.04
N TRP A 51 -8.53 4.83 13.59
CA TRP A 51 -9.04 5.88 12.73
C TRP A 51 -9.42 5.33 11.35
N TYR A 52 -8.59 4.47 10.74
CA TYR A 52 -8.89 3.80 9.47
C TYR A 52 -10.12 2.91 9.52
N GLU A 53 -10.30 2.16 10.61
CA GLU A 53 -11.55 1.41 10.87
C GLU A 53 -12.75 2.36 10.94
N ARG A 54 -12.64 3.48 11.68
CA ARG A 54 -13.73 4.43 11.89
C ARG A 54 -14.19 5.12 10.61
N ILE A 55 -13.28 5.47 9.71
CA ILE A 55 -13.61 6.14 8.44
C ILE A 55 -14.04 5.17 7.35
N GLY A 56 -14.15 3.86 7.65
CA GLY A 56 -14.54 2.85 6.68
C GLY A 56 -13.46 2.52 5.65
N LEU A 57 -12.19 2.88 5.91
CA LEU A 57 -11.07 2.51 5.05
C LEU A 57 -10.67 1.04 5.23
N MET A 58 -10.89 0.50 6.42
CA MET A 58 -10.76 -0.93 6.69
C MET A 58 -12.14 -1.58 6.81
N PRO A 59 -12.27 -2.88 6.49
CA PRO A 59 -13.45 -3.64 6.87
C PRO A 59 -13.58 -3.71 8.40
N HIS A 60 -14.74 -4.16 8.88
CA HIS A 60 -14.94 -4.37 10.31
C HIS A 60 -13.92 -5.38 10.85
N ILE A 61 -13.16 -4.99 11.88
CA ILE A 61 -12.14 -5.84 12.50
C ILE A 61 -12.79 -6.71 13.56
N ASP A 62 -12.57 -8.02 13.44
CA ASP A 62 -13.08 -8.98 14.41
C ASP A 62 -12.56 -8.72 15.82
N ARG A 63 -13.36 -9.13 16.81
CA ARG A 63 -13.01 -9.01 18.22
C ARG A 63 -12.93 -10.39 18.84
N SER A 64 -11.87 -10.61 19.61
CA SER A 64 -11.75 -11.79 20.47
C SER A 64 -12.80 -11.78 21.58
N HIS A 65 -12.98 -12.93 22.26
CA HIS A 65 -13.91 -13.09 23.38
C HIS A 65 -13.70 -12.08 24.53
N THR A 66 -12.50 -11.51 24.65
CA THR A 66 -12.14 -10.48 25.64
C THR A 66 -12.37 -9.04 25.13
N GLY A 67 -12.99 -8.88 23.96
CA GLY A 67 -13.31 -7.58 23.34
C GLY A 67 -12.16 -6.91 22.59
N GLN A 68 -10.98 -7.55 22.51
CA GLN A 68 -9.81 -7.01 21.83
C GLN A 68 -9.85 -7.26 20.31
N ARG A 69 -9.46 -6.24 19.53
CA ARG A 69 -9.37 -6.31 18.06
C ARG A 69 -8.37 -7.37 17.59
N ARG A 70 -8.75 -8.12 16.56
CA ARG A 70 -7.97 -9.18 15.93
C ARG A 70 -7.91 -8.95 14.43
N TYR A 71 -6.70 -8.69 13.94
CA TYR A 71 -6.41 -8.45 12.54
C TYR A 71 -6.00 -9.75 11.87
N SER A 72 -6.48 -10.00 10.67
CA SER A 72 -6.11 -11.15 9.85
C SER A 72 -4.94 -10.83 8.92
N ASN A 73 -4.36 -11.85 8.30
CA ASN A 73 -3.36 -11.66 7.24
C ASN A 73 -3.90 -10.77 6.09
N ARG A 74 -5.18 -10.91 5.74
CA ARG A 74 -5.84 -10.06 4.73
C ARG A 74 -5.87 -8.59 5.13
N ASP A 75 -6.08 -8.30 6.43
CA ASP A 75 -6.05 -6.92 6.92
C ASP A 75 -4.66 -6.31 6.84
N LEU A 76 -3.61 -7.11 7.08
CA LEU A 76 -2.22 -6.67 6.94
C LEU A 76 -1.88 -6.39 5.46
N ASP A 77 -2.32 -7.24 4.54
CA ASP A 77 -2.13 -7.04 3.10
C ASP A 77 -2.85 -5.76 2.63
N TRP A 78 -4.07 -5.54 3.11
CA TRP A 78 -4.82 -4.31 2.86
C TRP A 78 -4.11 -3.07 3.43
N LEU A 79 -3.62 -3.13 4.67
CA LEU A 79 -2.87 -2.03 5.29
C LEU A 79 -1.58 -1.72 4.54
N ALA A 80 -0.87 -2.74 4.05
CA ALA A 80 0.32 -2.55 3.23
C ALA A 80 -0.03 -1.82 1.92
N PHE A 81 -1.10 -2.23 1.27
CA PHE A 81 -1.59 -1.59 0.04
C PHE A 81 -2.02 -0.13 0.27
N VAL A 82 -2.85 0.14 1.28
CA VAL A 82 -3.25 1.50 1.69
C VAL A 82 -2.02 2.35 2.03
N GLY A 83 -1.02 1.76 2.68
CA GLY A 83 0.26 2.41 2.95
C GLY A 83 0.95 2.87 1.67
N LYS A 84 0.97 2.04 0.61
CA LYS A 84 1.54 2.42 -0.69
C LYS A 84 0.72 3.48 -1.41
N LEU A 85 -0.61 3.38 -1.42
CA LEU A 85 -1.48 4.42 -2.01
C LEU A 85 -1.27 5.78 -1.34
N ARG A 86 -1.10 5.80 -0.02
CA ARG A 86 -0.81 7.05 0.69
C ARG A 86 0.52 7.68 0.26
N LEU A 87 1.54 6.87 -0.05
CA LEU A 87 2.83 7.37 -0.54
C LEU A 87 2.75 7.98 -1.94
N THR A 88 1.73 7.65 -2.73
CA THR A 88 1.51 8.28 -4.05
C THR A 88 0.85 9.65 -3.94
N GLY A 89 0.49 10.10 -2.72
CA GLY A 89 -0.25 11.34 -2.51
C GLY A 89 -1.76 11.22 -2.72
N MET A 90 -2.29 10.00 -2.88
CA MET A 90 -3.74 9.79 -2.99
C MET A 90 -4.46 10.31 -1.73
N PRO A 91 -5.48 11.17 -1.89
CA PRO A 91 -6.29 11.64 -0.78
C PRO A 91 -6.95 10.48 -0.03
N VAL A 92 -7.08 10.61 1.30
CA VAL A 92 -7.75 9.58 2.11
C VAL A 92 -9.19 9.36 1.69
N ALA A 93 -9.89 10.41 1.24
CA ALA A 93 -11.26 10.30 0.73
C ALA A 93 -11.34 9.35 -0.48
N ASP A 94 -10.38 9.41 -1.41
CA ASP A 94 -10.33 8.53 -2.57
C ASP A 94 -10.01 7.08 -2.18
N MET A 95 -9.12 6.90 -1.19
CA MET A 95 -8.85 5.56 -0.63
C MET A 95 -10.09 4.96 0.03
N VAL A 96 -10.91 5.76 0.73
CA VAL A 96 -12.18 5.30 1.33
C VAL A 96 -13.17 4.92 0.24
N ARG A 97 -13.33 5.75 -0.79
CA ARG A 97 -14.17 5.44 -1.96
C ARG A 97 -13.74 4.14 -2.64
N TYR A 98 -12.43 3.94 -2.81
CA TYR A 98 -11.89 2.68 -3.32
C TYR A 98 -12.26 1.48 -2.42
N ALA A 99 -12.15 1.64 -1.10
CA ALA A 99 -12.54 0.61 -0.13
C ALA A 99 -14.04 0.26 -0.20
N GLU A 100 -14.90 1.26 -0.44
CA GLU A 100 -16.34 1.05 -0.65
C GLU A 100 -16.61 0.22 -1.91
N MET A 101 -15.98 0.56 -3.04
CA MET A 101 -16.11 -0.20 -4.27
C MET A 101 -15.61 -1.65 -4.15
N VAL A 102 -14.52 -1.86 -3.41
CA VAL A 102 -14.03 -3.23 -3.13
C VAL A 102 -15.07 -4.03 -2.33
N ARG A 103 -15.81 -3.39 -1.40
CA ARG A 103 -16.88 -4.04 -0.64
C ARG A 103 -18.13 -4.30 -1.47
N GLU A 104 -18.46 -3.43 -2.41
CA GLU A 104 -19.58 -3.62 -3.35
C GLU A 104 -19.36 -4.83 -4.28
N GLY A 105 -18.11 -5.21 -4.52
CA GLY A 105 -17.73 -6.43 -5.21
C GLY A 105 -17.59 -6.27 -6.73
N ASP A 106 -18.06 -7.26 -7.48
CA ASP A 106 -17.68 -7.44 -8.89
C ASP A 106 -18.22 -6.37 -9.85
N GLY A 107 -19.26 -5.63 -9.43
CA GLY A 107 -19.83 -4.54 -10.25
C GLY A 107 -18.92 -3.32 -10.42
N THR A 108 -17.81 -3.24 -9.67
CA THR A 108 -16.97 -2.04 -9.59
C THR A 108 -15.57 -2.21 -10.18
N TYR A 109 -15.28 -3.33 -10.85
CA TYR A 109 -13.93 -3.62 -11.37
C TYR A 109 -13.40 -2.51 -12.28
N THR A 110 -14.23 -1.99 -13.18
CA THR A 110 -13.83 -0.92 -14.11
C THR A 110 -13.45 0.36 -13.37
N GLN A 111 -14.26 0.79 -12.41
CA GLN A 111 -13.99 2.01 -11.64
C GLN A 111 -12.75 1.85 -10.75
N ARG A 112 -12.54 0.67 -10.17
CA ARG A 112 -11.33 0.35 -9.40
C ARG A 112 -10.08 0.37 -10.29
N TYR A 113 -10.17 -0.19 -11.49
CA TYR A 113 -9.09 -0.16 -12.47
C TYR A 113 -8.73 1.28 -12.86
N GLU A 114 -9.70 2.12 -13.18
CA GLU A 114 -9.48 3.52 -13.58
C GLU A 114 -8.75 4.34 -12.51
N ILE A 115 -9.12 4.16 -11.24
CA ILE A 115 -8.45 4.83 -10.11
C ILE A 115 -6.99 4.40 -10.02
N LEU A 116 -6.72 3.10 -10.12
CA LEU A 116 -5.36 2.58 -10.05
C LEU A 116 -4.52 3.01 -11.25
N GLU A 117 -5.10 3.02 -12.44
CA GLU A 117 -4.43 3.48 -13.66
C GLU A 117 -4.12 4.98 -13.59
N SER A 118 -5.04 5.81 -13.11
CA SER A 118 -4.78 7.23 -12.89
C SER A 118 -3.65 7.44 -11.89
N THR A 119 -3.71 6.76 -10.75
CA THR A 119 -2.67 6.82 -9.72
C THR A 119 -1.32 6.39 -10.29
N ARG A 120 -1.30 5.34 -11.13
CA ARG A 120 -0.08 4.88 -11.80
C ARG A 120 0.50 5.96 -12.71
N ARG A 121 -0.34 6.66 -13.49
CA ARG A 121 0.10 7.77 -14.35
C ARG A 121 0.72 8.89 -13.52
N ASP A 122 0.10 9.27 -12.42
CA ASP A 122 0.59 10.34 -11.54
C ASP A 122 1.93 9.96 -10.88
N VAL A 123 2.08 8.71 -10.44
CA VAL A 123 3.34 8.19 -9.90
C VAL A 123 4.45 8.23 -10.94
N LEU A 124 4.17 7.82 -12.18
CA LEU A 124 5.17 7.85 -13.26
C LEU A 124 5.61 9.29 -13.58
N ALA A 125 4.67 10.24 -13.63
CA ALA A 125 4.99 11.65 -13.81
C ALA A 125 5.89 12.16 -12.67
N ARG A 126 5.54 11.84 -11.42
CA ARG A 126 6.36 12.22 -10.26
C ARG A 126 7.76 11.60 -10.27
N ILE A 127 7.90 10.36 -10.71
CA ILE A 127 9.21 9.70 -10.85
C ILE A 127 10.06 10.47 -11.87
N ALA A 128 9.51 10.83 -13.02
CA ALA A 128 10.22 11.60 -14.03
C ALA A 128 10.69 12.97 -13.49
N GLU A 129 9.81 13.71 -12.82
CA GLU A 129 10.17 14.99 -12.18
C GLU A 129 11.32 14.84 -11.15
N LEU A 130 11.27 13.78 -10.35
CA LEU A 130 12.31 13.50 -9.34
C LEU A 130 13.63 13.10 -9.98
N GLN A 131 13.61 12.38 -11.11
CA GLN A 131 14.81 12.04 -11.87
C GLN A 131 15.45 13.27 -12.50
N ASP A 132 14.66 14.18 -13.07
CA ASP A 132 15.14 15.46 -13.60
C ASP A 132 15.75 16.33 -12.49
N THR A 133 15.08 16.39 -11.34
CA THR A 133 15.58 17.10 -10.16
C THR A 133 16.92 16.51 -9.68
N LEU A 134 17.02 15.19 -9.62
CA LEU A 134 18.24 14.49 -9.23
C LEU A 134 19.41 14.83 -10.16
N ALA A 135 19.18 14.87 -11.47
CA ALA A 135 20.21 15.23 -12.45
C ALA A 135 20.77 16.66 -12.22
N VAL A 136 19.91 17.62 -11.88
CA VAL A 136 20.34 18.98 -11.54
C VAL A 136 21.16 19.00 -10.25
N LEU A 137 20.74 18.25 -9.23
CA LEU A 137 21.48 18.14 -7.97
C LEU A 137 22.85 17.50 -8.19
N ASP A 138 22.92 16.41 -8.95
CA ASP A 138 24.17 15.72 -9.28
C ASP A 138 25.14 16.63 -10.03
N HIS A 139 24.64 17.42 -10.99
CA HIS A 139 25.46 18.41 -11.69
C HIS A 139 26.02 19.47 -10.73
N LYS A 140 25.20 19.99 -9.81
CA LYS A 140 25.67 20.98 -8.81
C LYS A 140 26.67 20.38 -7.82
N ILE A 141 26.44 19.15 -7.37
CA ILE A 141 27.37 18.43 -6.49
C ILE A 141 28.72 18.25 -7.20
N SER A 142 28.74 17.82 -8.47
CA SER A 142 29.98 17.70 -9.24
C SER A 142 30.70 19.04 -9.35
N PHE A 143 29.99 20.11 -9.72
CA PHE A 143 30.56 21.44 -9.84
C PHE A 143 31.28 21.90 -8.56
N TYR A 144 30.64 21.72 -7.39
CA TYR A 144 31.26 22.10 -6.13
C TYR A 144 32.40 21.16 -5.72
N ALA A 145 32.31 19.87 -6.03
CA ALA A 145 33.39 18.93 -5.78
C ALA A 145 34.64 19.26 -6.61
N ASP A 146 34.48 19.64 -7.88
CA ASP A 146 35.56 20.09 -8.76
C ASP A 146 36.18 21.41 -8.28
N ALA A 147 35.35 22.40 -7.93
CA ALA A 147 35.82 23.68 -7.40
C ALA A 147 36.60 23.52 -6.08
N GLY A 148 36.12 22.66 -5.18
CA GLY A 148 36.81 22.36 -3.91
C GLY A 148 38.16 21.65 -4.11
N ARG A 149 38.27 20.78 -5.12
CA ARG A 149 39.54 20.13 -5.49
C ARG A 149 40.55 21.12 -6.08
N ALA A 150 40.10 22.05 -6.93
CA ALA A 150 40.95 23.09 -7.51
C ALA A 150 41.52 24.03 -6.43
N LEU A 151 40.70 24.47 -5.48
CA LEU A 151 41.15 25.35 -4.39
C LEU A 151 42.16 24.67 -3.43
N THR A 152 42.07 23.35 -3.28
CA THR A 152 42.96 22.58 -2.41
C THR A 152 44.33 22.34 -3.05
N SER A 153 44.37 22.19 -4.38
CA SER A 153 45.62 22.01 -5.13
C SER A 153 46.42 23.31 -5.26
N GLU A 154 45.76 24.47 -5.32
CA GLU A 154 46.41 25.79 -5.32
C GLU A 154 47.00 26.17 -3.96
N ARG A 155 46.37 25.75 -2.84
CA ARG A 155 46.88 26.02 -1.48
C ARG A 155 48.05 25.14 -1.05
N SER A 156 48.32 24.06 -1.79
CA SER A 156 49.40 23.11 -1.49
C SER A 156 50.67 23.38 -2.32
N ARG A 157 50.72 24.48 -3.07
CA ARG A 157 51.91 25.01 -3.76
C ARG A 157 52.43 26.24 -3.03
#